data_AF-A0A414W5Q2-F1
#
_entry.id   AF-A0A414W5Q2-F1
#
_cell.length_a   1.000
_cell.length_b   1.000
_cell.length_c   1.000
_cell.angle_alpha   90.00
_cell.angle_beta   90.00
_cell.angle_gamma   90.00
#
_symmetry.space_group_name_H-M   'P 1'
#
loop_
_entity.id
_entity.type
_entity.pdbx_description
1 polymer ?
#
loop_
_entity_poly.entity_id
_entity_poly.type
_entity_poly.pdbx_seq_one_letter_code
_entity_poly.pdbx_strand_id
1 'polypeptide(L)' 'MICPKCGEGRAVVKDTRDVECGKVKRFRKCNKCGYIFHTYEITEDEYCDLLLTRRKYLGEGEENKK' A
#
# COMPACT_ATOMS: atom_id res chain seq x y z
N MET A 1 -1.95 10.78 -0.20
CA MET A 1 -2.22 9.44 0.37
C MET A 1 -3.38 9.57 1.33
N ILE A 2 -4.39 8.70 1.20
CA ILE A 2 -5.59 8.71 2.05
C ILE A 2 -5.24 8.19 3.45
N CYS A 3 -5.68 8.90 4.49
CA CYS A 3 -5.54 8.46 5.87
C CYS A 3 -6.44 7.24 6.12
N PRO A 4 -5.90 6.08 6.54
CA PRO A 4 -6.70 4.88 6.76
C PRO A 4 -7.65 5.01 7.97
N LYS A 5 -7.42 6.00 8.85
CA LYS A 5 -8.27 6.22 10.04
C LYS A 5 -9.46 7.14 9.78
N CYS A 6 -9.30 8.20 8.98
CA CYS A 6 -10.32 9.24 8.83
C CYS A 6 -10.68 9.59 7.38
N GLY A 7 -10.14 8.87 6.40
CA GLY A 7 -10.43 9.06 4.97
C GLY A 7 -9.87 10.33 4.32
N GLU A 8 -9.19 11.20 5.07
CA GLU A 8 -8.67 12.47 4.53
C GLU A 8 -7.46 12.23 3.60
N GLY A 9 -7.45 12.87 2.42
CA GLY A 9 -6.39 12.72 1.41
C GLY A 9 -5.05 13.41 1.70
N ARG A 10 -4.94 14.13 2.84
CA ARG A 10 -3.83 15.04 3.17
C ARG A 10 -2.91 14.48 4.26
N ALA A 11 -2.41 13.26 4.08
CA ALA A 11 -1.33 12.73 4.92
C ALA A 11 0.05 13.10 4.34
N VAL A 12 0.93 13.63 5.19
CA VAL A 12 2.29 14.06 4.83
C VAL A 12 3.32 13.02 5.25
N VAL A 13 4.42 12.90 4.50
CA VAL A 13 5.58 12.10 4.90
C VAL A 13 6.33 12.84 6.01
N LYS A 14 6.64 12.13 7.08
CA LYS A 14 7.38 12.65 8.25
C LYS A 14 8.78 12.08 8.36
N ASP A 15 8.94 10.82 7.97
CA ASP A 15 10.21 10.11 8.06
C ASP A 15 10.30 9.08 6.93
N THR A 16 11.51 8.83 6.45
CA THR A 16 11.82 7.86 5.40
C THR A 16 12.95 6.99 5.91
N ARG A 17 12.79 5.67 5.81
CA ARG A 17 13.81 4.72 6.22
C ARG A 17 14.00 3.68 5.14
N ASP A 18 15.25 3.41 4.81
CA ASP A 18 15.61 2.21 4.08
C ASP A 18 15.53 1.02 5.04
N VAL A 19 14.85 -0.03 4.63
CA VAL A 19 14.79 -1.29 5.39
C VAL A 19 15.58 -2.38 4.67
N GLU A 20 16.00 -3.40 5.42
CA GLU A 20 16.64 -4.58 4.84
C GLU A 20 15.78 -5.16 3.70
N CYS A 21 16.44 -5.62 2.63
CA CYS A 21 15.87 -5.98 1.33
C CYS A 21 15.57 -4.81 0.36
N GLY A 22 16.16 -3.63 0.56
CA GLY A 22 16.13 -2.54 -0.43
C GLY A 22 14.79 -1.84 -0.57
N LYS A 23 13.88 -2.03 0.40
CA LYS A 23 12.56 -1.40 0.39
C LYS A 23 12.61 -0.06 1.13
N VAL A 24 11.85 0.91 0.62
CA VAL A 24 11.72 2.22 1.27
C VAL A 24 10.45 2.25 2.11
N LYS A 25 10.61 2.48 3.41
CA LYS A 25 9.50 2.66 4.37
C LYS A 25 9.28 4.14 4.64
N ARG A 26 8.06 4.63 4.39
CA ARG A 26 7.65 6.01 4.66
C ARG A 26 6.72 6.06 5.86
N PHE A 27 7.08 6.81 6.90
CA PHE A 27 6.18 7.16 7.99
C PHE A 27 5.38 8.40 7.62
N ARG A 28 4.07 8.33 7.79
CA ARG A 28 3.13 9.37 7.40
C ARG A 28 2.32 9.81 8.61
N LYS A 29 2.02 11.09 8.69
CA LYS A 29 1.10 11.67 9.67
C LYS A 29 -0.07 12.34 8.94
N CYS A 30 -1.29 12.00 9.34
CA CYS A 30 -2.48 12.69 8.85
C CYS A 30 -2.53 14.13 9.42
N ASN A 31 -2.69 15.13 8.56
CA ASN A 31 -2.80 16.52 9.01
C ASN A 31 -4.15 16.83 9.69
N LYS A 32 -5.19 16.01 9.47
CA LYS A 32 -6.52 16.21 10.06
C LYS A 32 -6.67 15.56 11.43
N CYS A 33 -6.45 14.25 11.51
CA CYS A 33 -6.66 13.49 12.75
C CYS A 33 -5.38 13.16 13.53
N GLY A 34 -4.21 13.54 13.01
CA GLY A 34 -2.92 13.27 13.66
C GLY A 34 -2.44 11.81 13.62
N TYR A 35 -3.24 10.88 13.10
CA TYR A 35 -2.90 9.46 13.05
C TYR A 35 -1.61 9.22 12.27
N ILE A 36 -0.76 8.34 12.82
CA ILE A 36 0.53 7.96 12.25
C ILE A 36 0.41 6.55 11.68
N PHE A 37 0.85 6.38 10.44
CA PHE A 37 0.89 5.10 9.75
C PHE A 37 2.12 5.02 8.85
N HIS A 38 2.41 3.84 8.32
CA HIS A 38 3.54 3.66 7.42
C HIS A 38 3.11 3.02 6.11
N THR A 39 3.84 3.32 5.05
CA THR A 39 3.69 2.72 3.71
C THR A 39 5.04 2.21 3.24
N TYR A 40 5.04 1.15 2.45
CA TYR A 40 6.23 0.67 1.75
C TYR A 40 6.14 1.07 0.28
N GLU A 41 7.26 1.50 -0.29
CA GLU A 41 7.39 1.61 -1.74
C GLU A 41 7.69 0.23 -2.31
N ILE A 42 7.07 -0.05 -3.46
CA ILE A 42 7.25 -1.27 -4.24
C ILE A 42 7.48 -0.86 -5.70
N THR A 43 8.14 -1.72 -6.46
CA THR A 43 8.30 -1.57 -7.91
C THR A 43 6.99 -1.86 -8.65
N GLU A 44 6.91 -1.46 -9.93
CA GLU A 44 5.76 -1.77 -10.78
C GLU A 44 5.58 -3.27 -11.00
N ASP A 45 6.68 -4.02 -11.09
CA ASP A 45 6.66 -5.48 -11.20
C ASP A 45 6.09 -6.12 -9.93
N GLU A 46 6.55 -5.70 -8.75
CA GLU A 46 5.98 -6.15 -7.46
C GLU A 46 4.48 -5.80 -7.34
N TYR A 47 4.06 -4.66 -7.88
CA TYR A 47 2.64 -4.29 -7.92
C TYR A 47 1.83 -5.23 -8.82
N CYS A 48 2.36 -5.57 -10.01
CA CYS A 48 1.73 -6.55 -10.90
C CYS A 48 1.59 -7.92 -10.23
N ASP A 49 2.64 -8.39 -9.54
CA ASP A 49 2.62 -9.65 -8.80
C ASP A 49 1.54 -9.66 -7.70
N LEU A 50 1.38 -8.55 -6.97
CA LEU A 50 0.33 -8.40 -5.97
C LEU A 50 -1.08 -8.45 -6.59
N LEU A 51 -1.29 -7.88 -7.78
CA LEU A 51 -2.57 -7.94 -8.48
C LEU A 51 -2.91 -9.37 -8.93
N LEU A 52 -1.94 -10.09 -9.49
CA LEU A 52 -2.12 -11.50 -9.88
C LEU A 52 -2.42 -12.38 -8.66
N THR A 53 -1.69 -12.15 -7.57
CA THR A 53 -1.89 -12.84 -6.30
C THR A 53 -3.30 -12.58 -5.76
N ARG A 54 -3.74 -11.31 -5.75
CA ARG A 54 -5.10 -10.95 -5.32
C ARG A 54 -6.18 -11.64 -6.15
N ARG A 55 -6.06 -11.65 -7.48
CA ARG A 55 -7.03 -12.34 -8.37
C ARG A 55 -7.15 -13.82 -8.03
N LYS A 56 -6.00 -14.49 -7.84
CA LYS A 56 -5.95 -15.90 -7.43
C LYS A 56 -6.67 -16.13 -6.10
N TYR A 57 -6.48 -15.27 -5.10
CA TYR A 57 -7.14 -15.42 -3.79
C TYR A 57 -8.63 -15.10 -3.81
N LEU A 58 -9.08 -14.21 -4.70
CA LEU A 58 -10.49 -13.84 -4.82
C LEU A 58 -11.28 -14.74 -5.79
N GLY A 59 -10.64 -15.71 -6.45
CA GLY A 59 -11.28 -16.58 -7.44
C GLY A 59 -11.67 -15.86 -8.75
N GLU A 60 -11.13 -14.66 -8.97
CA GLU A 60 -11.37 -13.87 -10.18
C GLU A 60 -10.61 -14.50 -11.36
N GLY A 61 -11.25 -15.46 -12.03
CA GLY A 61 -10.68 -16.19 -13.16
C GLY A 61 -11.21 -17.62 -13.38
N GLU A 62 -12.02 -18.16 -12.47
CA GLU A 62 -12.62 -19.50 -12.62
C GLU A 62 -14.05 -19.50 -13.21
N GLU A 63 -14.56 -18.35 -13.64
CA GLU A 63 -15.77 -18.27 -14.46
C GLU A 63 -15.38 -18.43 -15.94
N ASN A 64 -15.27 -19.68 -16.42
CA ASN A 64 -15.44 -20.15 -17.82
C ASN A 64 -14.67 -21.46 -18.08
N LYS A 65 -14.83 -22.46 -17.20
CA LYS A 65 -14.65 -23.86 -17.61
C LYS A 65 -16.03 -24.52 -17.64
N LYS A 66 -16.78 -24.23 -18.70
CA LYS A 66 -17.87 -25.08 -19.18
C LYS A 66 -17.31 -26.07 -20.18
#